data_AF-A0A8S3XS72-F1
#
_entry.id   AF-A0A8S3XS72-F1
#
_cell.length_a   1.000
_cell.length_b   1.000
_cell.length_c   1.000
_cell.angle_alpha   90.00
_cell.angle_beta   90.00
_cell.angle_gamma   90.00
#
_symmetry.space_group_name_H-M   'P 1'
#
loop_
_entity.id
_entity.type
_entity.pdbx_description
1 polymer ?
#
loop_
_entity_poly.entity_id
_entity_poly.type
_entity_poly.pdbx_seq_one_letter_code
_entity_poly.pdbx_strand_id
1 'polypeptide(L)'
;MDLSVLVGSDDNRIDTHELEQMRSKLEEVIVVIRCTALENRPRLPRIPLSKCNRDVMKALNPLLATHLETTRDFCDTDLMLFGAALTVWRIGGAKLSTSGRATGQRSAIPAWRRKIEDRIANARALIGRLISSGRAIIGRELCAPS
;
A
#
# COMPACT_ATOMS: atom_id res chain seq x y z
N MET A 1 15.68 -2.36 26.72
CA MET A 1 15.90 -3.44 25.73
C MET A 1 16.43 -2.77 24.48
N ASP A 2 17.75 -2.86 24.29
CA ASP A 2 18.50 -2.26 23.19
C ASP A 2 18.21 -2.99 21.88
N LEU A 3 17.84 -2.23 20.85
CA LEU A 3 17.56 -2.73 19.50
C LEU A 3 18.70 -2.34 18.55
N SER A 4 19.94 -2.65 18.94
CA SER A 4 21.15 -2.21 18.24
C SER A 4 22.01 -3.38 17.77
N VAL A 5 21.43 -4.34 17.03
CA VAL A 5 22.24 -5.28 16.24
C VAL A 5 21.51 -5.66 14.94
N LEU A 6 22.25 -5.61 13.82
CA LEU A 6 21.91 -5.89 12.41
C LEU A 6 21.50 -4.69 11.53
N VAL A 7 22.41 -3.74 11.37
CA VAL A 7 22.53 -3.00 10.10
C VAL A 7 23.90 -3.30 9.52
N GLY A 8 23.91 -4.20 8.53
CA GLY A 8 25.06 -4.40 7.65
C GLY A 8 25.44 -3.08 6.98
N SER A 9 26.74 -2.82 6.99
CA SER A 9 27.41 -1.70 6.34
C SER A 9 27.14 -1.69 4.84
N ASP A 10 26.59 -0.58 4.34
CA ASP A 10 26.78 -0.08 2.98
C ASP A 10 26.37 1.42 2.96
N ASP A 11 27.35 2.28 2.67
CA ASP A 11 27.28 3.75 2.68
C ASP A 11 26.22 4.32 1.72
N ASN A 12 25.00 4.51 2.23
CA ASN A 12 24.06 5.56 1.80
C ASN A 12 22.99 5.75 2.88
N ARG A 13 23.39 6.18 4.09
CA ARG A 13 22.41 6.53 5.13
C ARG A 13 21.69 7.78 4.65
N ILE A 14 20.49 7.60 4.09
CA ILE A 14 19.56 8.69 3.79
C ILE A 14 19.50 9.54 5.04
N ASP A 15 19.93 10.80 4.91
CA ASP A 15 20.06 11.66 6.07
C ASP A 15 18.65 12.07 6.56
N THR A 16 18.57 12.59 7.79
CA THR A 16 17.27 12.97 8.38
C THR A 16 16.59 14.10 7.60
N HIS A 17 17.36 14.94 6.90
CA HIS A 17 16.85 16.05 6.10
C HIS A 17 16.26 15.54 4.78
N GLU A 18 16.94 14.62 4.10
CA GLU A 18 16.46 13.89 2.93
C GLU A 18 15.19 13.12 3.26
N LEU A 19 15.13 12.43 4.40
CA LEU A 19 13.92 11.72 4.83
C LEU A 19 12.72 12.68 5.00
N GLU A 20 12.94 13.84 5.62
CA GLU A 20 11.88 14.86 5.77
C GLU A 20 11.49 15.48 4.43
N GLN A 21 12.43 15.70 3.51
CA GLN A 21 12.13 16.13 2.15
C GLN A 21 11.28 15.08 1.41
N MET A 22 11.61 13.79 1.55
CA MET A 22 10.83 12.69 0.96
C MET A 22 9.41 12.65 1.53
N ARG A 23 9.28 12.83 2.85
CA ARG A 23 7.99 12.92 3.54
C ARG A 23 7.16 14.09 3.02
N SER A 24 7.73 15.30 3.01
CA SER A 24 7.05 16.49 2.50
C SER A 24 6.60 16.31 1.05
N LYS A 25 7.45 15.69 0.22
CA LYS A 25 7.11 15.39 -1.18
C LYS A 25 5.97 14.38 -1.30
N LEU A 26 5.95 13.37 -0.45
CA LEU A 26 4.86 12.39 -0.39
C LEU A 26 3.54 13.05 -0.01
N GLU A 27 3.52 13.90 1.02
CA GLU A 27 2.33 14.62 1.47
C GLU A 27 1.81 15.57 0.38
N GLU A 28 2.70 16.33 -0.27
CA GLU A 28 2.37 17.20 -1.42
C GLU A 28 1.72 16.39 -2.56
N VAL A 29 2.34 15.27 -2.92
CA VAL A 29 1.85 14.37 -3.97
C VAL A 29 0.46 13.82 -3.64
N ILE A 30 0.25 13.37 -2.40
CA ILE A 30 -1.03 12.84 -1.92
C ILE A 30 -2.14 13.89 -2.05
N VAL A 31 -1.87 15.14 -1.61
CA VAL A 31 -2.85 16.24 -1.70
C VAL A 31 -3.23 16.50 -3.16
N VAL A 32 -2.25 16.62 -4.04
CA VAL A 32 -2.50 16.87 -5.47
C VAL A 32 -3.32 15.74 -6.10
N ILE A 33 -2.98 14.48 -5.83
CA ILE A 33 -3.68 13.33 -6.41
C ILE A 33 -5.13 13.23 -5.91
N ARG A 34 -5.38 13.53 -4.64
CA ARG A 34 -6.75 13.54 -4.06
C ARG A 34 -7.65 14.55 -4.78
N CYS A 35 -7.10 15.69 -5.19
CA CYS A 35 -7.82 16.71 -5.97
C CYS A 35 -7.84 16.44 -7.48
N THR A 36 -7.13 15.42 -7.97
CA THR A 36 -7.05 15.10 -9.40
C THR A 36 -8.04 14.00 -9.77
N ALA A 37 -8.97 14.30 -10.68
CA ALA A 37 -9.87 13.33 -11.28
C ALA A 37 -9.09 12.14 -11.87
N LEU A 38 -9.62 10.92 -11.75
CA LEU A 38 -8.91 9.69 -12.13
C LEU A 38 -8.39 9.71 -13.57
N GLU A 39 -9.17 10.28 -14.49
CA GLU A 39 -8.86 10.45 -15.91
C GLU A 39 -7.70 11.41 -16.21
N ASN A 40 -7.40 12.32 -15.29
CA ASN A 40 -6.32 13.31 -15.41
C ASN A 40 -5.03 12.88 -14.69
N ARG A 41 -5.02 11.70 -14.05
CA ARG A 41 -3.84 11.22 -13.33
C ARG A 41 -2.75 10.77 -14.30
N PRO A 42 -1.48 11.11 -14.02
CA PRO A 42 -0.39 10.70 -14.89
C PRO A 42 -0.24 9.18 -14.87
N ARG A 43 0.09 8.60 -16.02
CA ARG A 43 0.45 7.18 -16.09
C ARG A 43 1.83 7.00 -15.49
N LEU A 44 1.93 6.12 -14.49
CA LEU A 44 3.20 5.72 -13.90
C LEU A 44 3.82 4.61 -14.75
N PRO A 45 4.96 4.84 -15.42
CA PRO A 45 5.69 3.76 -16.05
C PRO A 45 6.26 2.83 -14.97
N ARG A 46 6.65 1.63 -15.37
CA ARG A 46 7.27 0.68 -14.44
C ARG A 46 8.52 1.30 -13.83
N ILE A 47 8.58 1.35 -12.49
CA ILE A 47 9.74 1.89 -11.77
C ILE A 47 10.96 1.00 -12.06
N PRO A 48 12.06 1.53 -12.63
CA PRO A 48 13.29 0.77 -12.80
C PRO A 48 13.85 0.33 -11.44
N LEU A 49 14.32 -0.90 -11.32
CA LEU A 49 14.89 -1.44 -10.08
C LEU A 49 16.36 -1.03 -9.88
N SER A 50 16.67 0.26 -10.03
CA SER A 50 18.00 0.81 -9.74
C SER A 50 18.27 0.86 -8.23
N LYS A 51 19.55 0.95 -7.82
CA LYS A 51 19.94 1.11 -6.40
C LYS A 51 19.24 2.34 -5.78
N CYS A 52 19.29 3.49 -6.47
CA CYS A 52 18.61 4.71 -6.04
C CYS A 52 17.11 4.51 -5.81
N ASN A 53 16.37 3.93 -6.78
CA ASN A 53 14.93 3.70 -6.62
C ASN A 53 14.63 2.71 -5.48
N ARG A 54 15.48 1.71 -5.26
CA ARG A 54 15.36 0.79 -4.14
C ARG A 54 15.56 1.47 -2.79
N ASP A 55 16.54 2.36 -2.69
CA ASP A 55 16.83 3.08 -1.44
C ASP A 55 15.71 4.08 -1.13
N VAL A 56 15.22 4.79 -2.15
CA VAL A 56 14.04 5.66 -2.08
C VAL A 56 12.79 4.87 -1.64
N MET A 57 12.53 3.71 -2.24
CA MET A 57 11.41 2.85 -1.82
C MET A 57 11.57 2.37 -0.37
N LYS A 58 12.77 1.98 0.05
CA LYS A 58 13.04 1.54 1.43
C LYS A 58 12.78 2.66 2.44
N ALA A 59 13.19 3.89 2.15
CA ALA A 59 12.95 5.04 3.03
C ALA A 59 11.50 5.52 3.04
N LEU A 60 10.78 5.39 1.92
CA LEU A 60 9.35 5.71 1.86
C LEU A 60 8.47 4.68 2.57
N ASN A 61 8.89 3.43 2.66
CA ASN A 61 8.04 2.34 3.15
C ASN A 61 7.55 2.56 4.61
N PRO A 62 8.39 3.00 5.57
CA PRO A 62 7.95 3.34 6.91
C PRO A 62 6.97 4.53 6.94
N LEU A 63 7.23 5.57 6.13
CA LEU A 63 6.35 6.75 6.04
C LEU A 63 4.98 6.37 5.50
N LEU A 64 4.97 5.54 4.44
CA LEU A 64 3.75 5.03 3.83
C LEU A 64 2.96 4.14 4.79
N ALA A 65 3.61 3.33 5.62
CA ALA A 65 2.94 2.48 6.60
C ALA A 65 2.04 3.30 7.53
N THR A 66 2.54 4.43 8.05
CA THR A 66 1.76 5.36 8.90
C THR A 66 0.53 5.91 8.17
N HIS A 67 0.67 6.26 6.89
CA HIS A 67 -0.47 6.74 6.10
C HIS A 67 -1.48 5.63 5.82
N LEU A 68 -1.03 4.40 5.57
CA LEU A 68 -1.89 3.25 5.29
C LEU A 68 -2.78 2.87 6.48
N GLU A 69 -2.29 3.01 7.71
CA GLU A 69 -3.08 2.78 8.93
C GLU A 69 -4.31 3.70 9.02
N THR A 70 -4.24 4.89 8.41
CA THR A 70 -5.33 5.87 8.41
C THR A 70 -6.31 5.70 7.24
N THR A 71 -6.03 4.79 6.30
CA THR A 71 -6.89 4.58 5.12
C THR A 71 -8.17 3.83 5.49
N ARG A 72 -9.31 4.29 4.97
CA ARG A 72 -10.64 3.77 5.34
C ARG A 72 -11.17 2.70 4.39
N ASP A 73 -10.75 2.74 3.14
CA ASP A 73 -11.21 1.84 2.09
C ASP A 73 -10.13 1.60 1.03
N PHE A 74 -10.38 0.65 0.13
CA PHE A 74 -9.45 0.28 -0.92
C PHE A 74 -9.17 1.39 -1.93
N CYS A 75 -10.09 2.35 -2.09
CA CYS A 75 -9.87 3.49 -2.99
C CYS A 75 -8.86 4.46 -2.37
N ASP A 76 -8.98 4.76 -1.08
CA ASP A 76 -8.00 5.57 -0.35
C ASP A 76 -6.64 4.86 -0.23
N THR A 77 -6.63 3.54 -0.02
CA THR A 77 -5.40 2.74 -0.10
C THR A 77 -4.75 2.82 -1.49
N ASP A 78 -5.51 2.64 -2.57
CA ASP A 78 -5.00 2.75 -3.95
C ASP A 78 -4.42 4.14 -4.23
N LEU A 79 -5.07 5.20 -3.72
CA LEU A 79 -4.57 6.58 -3.79
C LEU A 79 -3.24 6.76 -3.08
N MET A 80 -3.09 6.25 -1.86
CA MET A 80 -1.84 6.34 -1.10
C MET A 80 -0.70 5.59 -1.82
N LEU A 81 -0.98 4.39 -2.34
CA LEU A 81 -0.01 3.59 -3.08
C LEU A 81 0.40 4.27 -4.39
N PHE A 82 -0.56 4.84 -5.12
CA PHE A 82 -0.29 5.62 -6.33
C PHE A 82 0.57 6.86 -6.03
N GLY A 83 0.26 7.58 -4.94
CA GLY A 83 1.06 8.71 -4.47
C GLY A 83 2.49 8.33 -4.14
N ALA A 84 2.69 7.26 -3.37
CA ALA A 84 4.02 6.75 -3.05
C ALA A 84 4.82 6.40 -4.32
N ALA A 85 4.20 5.68 -5.27
CA ALA A 85 4.84 5.33 -6.53
C ALA A 85 5.20 6.56 -7.38
N LEU A 86 4.35 7.60 -7.39
CA LEU A 86 4.64 8.86 -8.07
C LEU A 86 5.81 9.61 -7.39
N THR A 87 5.88 9.58 -6.06
CA THR A 87 7.00 10.16 -5.30
C THR A 87 8.31 9.47 -5.63
N VAL A 88 8.34 8.12 -5.68
CA VAL A 88 9.52 7.36 -6.12
C VAL A 88 9.94 7.78 -7.53
N TRP A 89 8.98 7.92 -8.45
CA TRP A 89 9.25 8.36 -9.84
C TRP A 89 9.86 9.75 -9.92
N ARG A 90 9.31 10.70 -9.13
CA ARG A 90 9.77 12.09 -9.10
C ARG A 90 11.18 12.22 -8.50
N ILE A 91 11.46 11.48 -7.43
CA ILE A 91 12.76 11.52 -6.74
C ILE A 91 13.82 10.76 -7.54
N GLY A 92 13.46 9.62 -8.14
CA GLY A 92 14.35 8.82 -8.99
C GLY A 92 14.76 9.50 -10.31
N GLY A 93 14.34 10.74 -10.56
CA GLY A 93 14.76 11.56 -11.70
C GLY A 93 14.20 11.11 -13.05
N ALA A 94 13.22 10.19 -13.06
CA ALA A 94 12.69 9.66 -14.30
C ALA A 94 11.58 10.59 -14.84
N LYS A 95 11.60 10.89 -16.15
CA LYS A 95 10.61 11.78 -16.80
C LYS A 95 9.28 11.07 -17.03
N LEU A 96 8.21 11.51 -16.37
CA LEU A 96 6.86 11.06 -16.70
C LEU A 96 6.49 11.57 -18.11
N SER A 97 6.08 10.67 -18.99
CA SER A 97 5.49 11.07 -20.26
C SER A 97 4.14 11.76 -19.99
N THR A 98 4.05 13.05 -20.30
CA THR A 98 2.80 13.83 -20.19
C THR A 98 1.75 13.45 -21.23
N SER A 99 2.14 12.71 -22.27
CA SER A 99 1.24 12.30 -23.36
C SER A 99 0.82 10.83 -23.21
N GLY A 100 -0.34 10.60 -22.63
CA GLY A 100 -0.91 9.27 -22.56
C GLY A 100 -2.42 9.30 -22.43
N ARG A 101 -3.13 9.94 -23.39
CA ARG A 101 -4.57 9.71 -23.58
C ARG A 101 -4.78 8.21 -23.67
N ALA A 102 -5.47 7.66 -22.69
CA ALA A 102 -5.84 6.27 -22.64
C ALA A 102 -7.00 6.02 -23.63
N THR A 103 -6.71 5.74 -24.89
CA THR A 103 -7.66 4.98 -25.69
C THR A 103 -7.68 3.56 -25.14
N GLY A 104 -8.74 3.24 -24.37
CA GLY A 104 -9.18 1.87 -24.14
C GLY A 104 -8.37 1.06 -23.12
N GLN A 105 -8.60 1.30 -21.83
CA GLN A 105 -8.64 0.19 -20.88
C GLN A 105 -9.89 0.39 -20.03
N ARG A 106 -10.92 -0.42 -20.32
CA ARG A 106 -12.11 -0.54 -19.48
C ARG A 106 -11.66 -0.75 -18.04
N SER A 107 -12.28 -0.01 -17.12
CA SER A 107 -12.27 -0.17 -15.67
C SER A 107 -12.11 -1.64 -15.25
N ALA A 108 -10.87 -2.10 -15.15
CA ALA A 108 -10.54 -3.43 -14.72
C ALA A 108 -9.98 -3.29 -13.30
N ILE A 109 -10.69 -3.89 -12.34
CA ILE A 109 -10.26 -3.96 -10.95
C ILE A 109 -8.80 -4.47 -10.93
N PRO A 110 -7.84 -3.73 -10.33
CA PRO A 110 -6.45 -4.14 -10.29
C PRO A 110 -6.29 -5.55 -9.72
N ALA A 111 -5.37 -6.34 -10.29
CA ALA A 111 -5.18 -7.74 -9.88
C ALA A 111 -4.83 -7.89 -8.40
N TRP A 112 -4.12 -6.92 -7.81
CA TRP A 112 -3.81 -6.91 -6.38
C TRP A 112 -5.08 -6.75 -5.54
N ARG A 113 -6.01 -5.91 -5.97
CA ARG A 113 -7.27 -5.64 -5.25
C ARG A 113 -8.14 -6.88 -5.21
N ARG A 114 -8.29 -7.55 -6.37
CA ARG A 114 -9.01 -8.83 -6.46
C ARG A 114 -8.42 -9.90 -5.53
N LYS A 115 -7.09 -10.03 -5.50
CA LYS A 115 -6.40 -10.98 -4.60
C LYS A 115 -6.67 -10.69 -3.12
N ILE A 116 -6.72 -9.42 -2.72
CA ILE A 116 -7.02 -9.05 -1.33
C ILE A 116 -8.49 -9.32 -1.00
N GLU A 117 -9.40 -8.94 -1.89
CA GLU A 117 -10.84 -9.21 -1.76
C GLU A 117 -11.12 -10.71 -1.58
N ASP A 118 -10.50 -11.57 -2.40
CA ASP A 118 -10.62 -13.03 -2.29
C ASP A 118 -10.09 -13.55 -0.94
N ARG A 119 -8.94 -13.05 -0.46
CA ARG A 119 -8.39 -13.44 0.85
C ARG A 119 -9.32 -13.06 1.99
N ILE A 120 -9.93 -11.88 1.92
CA ILE A 120 -10.89 -11.42 2.92
C ILE A 120 -12.16 -12.28 2.89
N ALA A 121 -12.68 -12.58 1.70
CA ALA A 121 -13.85 -13.46 1.56
C ALA A 121 -13.58 -14.85 2.16
N ASN A 122 -12.42 -15.44 1.87
CA ASN A 122 -12.01 -16.71 2.45
C ASN A 122 -11.89 -16.66 3.98
N ALA A 123 -11.28 -15.60 4.52
CA ALA A 123 -11.18 -15.41 5.97
C ALA A 123 -12.55 -15.31 6.64
N ARG A 124 -13.48 -14.55 6.05
CA ARG A 124 -14.86 -14.44 6.54
C ARG A 124 -15.57 -15.80 6.54
N ALA A 125 -15.39 -16.59 5.49
CA ALA A 125 -15.96 -17.95 5.42
C ALA A 125 -15.39 -18.90 6.48
N LEU A 126 -14.10 -18.78 6.80
CA LEU A 126 -13.49 -19.55 7.90
C LEU A 126 -14.01 -19.11 9.26
N ILE A 127 -14.11 -17.80 9.52
CA ILE A 127 -14.70 -17.26 10.76
C ILE A 127 -16.14 -17.75 10.93
N GLY A 128 -16.96 -17.68 9.87
CA GLY A 128 -18.33 -18.19 9.90
C GLY A 128 -18.41 -19.68 10.27
N ARG A 129 -17.53 -20.51 9.70
CA ARG A 129 -17.41 -21.93 10.06
C ARG A 129 -17.03 -22.12 11.51
N LEU A 130 -16.02 -21.41 12.01
CA LEU A 130 -15.61 -21.49 13.42
C LEU A 130 -16.73 -21.08 14.39
N ILE A 131 -17.47 -20.01 14.08
CA ILE A 131 -18.62 -19.58 14.90
C ILE A 131 -19.71 -20.65 14.89
N SER A 132 -20.01 -21.24 13.73
CA SER A 132 -21.01 -22.31 13.63
C SER A 132 -20.62 -23.56 14.42
N SER A 133 -19.34 -23.96 14.36
CA SER A 133 -18.81 -25.09 15.13
C SER A 133 -18.80 -24.78 16.63
N GLY A 134 -18.43 -23.57 17.04
CA GLY A 134 -18.47 -23.14 18.44
C GLY A 134 -19.89 -23.14 19.02
N ARG A 135 -20.88 -22.69 18.25
CA ARG A 135 -22.30 -22.78 18.64
C ARG A 135 -22.80 -24.22 18.75
N ALA A 136 -22.35 -25.11 17.88
CA ALA A 136 -22.71 -26.54 17.94
C ALA A 136 -22.13 -27.25 19.18
N ILE A 137 -20.94 -26.84 19.64
CA ILE A 137 -20.32 -27.36 20.86
C ILE A 137 -21.08 -26.88 22.11
N ILE A 138 -21.38 -25.59 22.20
CA ILE A 138 -22.15 -25.01 23.33
C ILE A 138 -23.59 -25.56 23.37
N GLY A 139 -24.22 -25.76 22.22
CA GLY A 139 -25.55 -26.34 22.13
C GLY A 139 -25.62 -27.82 22.53
N ARG A 140 -24.51 -28.57 22.46
CA ARG A 140 -24.44 -29.97 22.92
C ARG A 140 -24.27 -30.10 24.44
N GLU A 141 -23.57 -29.18 25.10
CA GLU A 141 -23.43 -29.22 26.56
C GLU A 141 -24.73 -28.92 27.31
N LEU A 142 -25.65 -28.14 26.71
CA LEU A 142 -26.96 -27.84 27.30
C LEU A 142 -28.02 -28.94 27.08
N CYS A 143 -27.71 -29.98 26.31
CA CYS A 143 -28.63 -31.10 26.02
C CYS A 143 -28.09 -32.48 26.48
N ALA A 144 -27.03 -32.52 27.28
CA ALA A 144 -26.63 -33.76 27.94
C ALA A 144 -27.65 -34.10 29.05
N PRO A 145 -28.34 -35.26 28.99
CA PRO A 145 -29.25 -35.66 30.06
C PRO A 145 -28.45 -36.02 31.32
N SER A 146 -28.87 -35.46 32.45
CA SER A 146 -28.43 -35.79 33.82
C SER A 146 -28.75 -37.23 34.20
#